data_AF-A0A444E1P5-F1
#
_entry.id   AF-A0A444E1P5-F1
#
_cell.length_a   1.000
_cell.length_b   1.000
_cell.length_c   1.000
_cell.angle_alpha   90.00
_cell.angle_beta   90.00
_cell.angle_gamma   90.00
#
_symmetry.space_group_name_H-M   'P 1'
#
loop_
_entity.id
_entity.type
_entity.pdbx_description
1 polymer ?
#
loop_
_entity_poly.entity_id
_entity_poly.type
_entity_poly.pdbx_seq_one_letter_code
_entity_poly.pdbx_strand_id
1 'polypeptide(L)'
;MSLISYRDLVGVAYTEEETKAMAAEIEVVDGPNDEGEMFTRPGKLSDRFPQPYSNEQAARFANGGAYPPDLSLITKMGKDVVTFLSWAAEPEMEERKLMGFKWIFVLSLALLQAAYYRRLKWSVIKSRKLVVDVVN
;
A
#
# COMPACT_ATOMS: atom_id res chain seq x y z
N MET A 1 19.45 3.58 -1.67
CA MET A 1 18.21 4.38 -1.68
C MET A 1 18.40 5.60 -2.57
N SER A 2 18.72 5.41 -3.85
CA SER A 2 19.09 6.51 -4.74
C SER A 2 17.91 7.41 -5.11
N LEU A 3 16.67 6.95 -4.93
CA LEU A 3 15.49 7.73 -5.32
C LEU A 3 15.01 8.71 -4.24
N ILE A 4 15.50 8.60 -3.01
CA ILE A 4 15.10 9.42 -1.85
C ILE A 4 16.07 10.59 -1.67
N SER A 5 15.51 11.79 -1.42
CA SER A 5 16.28 12.99 -1.10
C SER A 5 16.11 13.36 0.37
N TYR A 6 17.06 14.11 0.94
CA TYR A 6 16.99 14.54 2.34
C TYR A 6 15.69 15.32 2.64
N ARG A 7 15.25 16.17 1.71
CA ARG A 7 13.97 16.90 1.82
C ARG A 7 12.75 16.02 2.03
N ASP A 8 12.78 14.76 1.60
CA ASP A 8 11.65 13.83 1.75
C ASP A 8 11.49 13.35 3.20
N LEU A 9 12.49 13.58 4.07
CA LEU A 9 12.43 13.27 5.50
C LEU A 9 11.75 14.36 6.34
N VAL A 10 11.74 15.60 5.84
CA VAL A 10 11.27 16.78 6.58
C VAL A 10 9.76 16.69 6.80
N GLY A 11 9.33 16.76 8.06
CA GLY A 11 7.92 16.66 8.44
C GLY A 11 7.35 15.23 8.42
N VAL A 12 8.16 14.24 8.03
CA VAL A 12 7.81 12.81 8.09
C VAL A 12 8.47 12.14 9.29
N ALA A 13 9.80 12.28 9.40
CA ALA A 13 10.59 11.66 10.47
C ALA A 13 11.43 12.67 11.26
N TYR A 14 11.81 13.79 10.63
CA TYR A 14 12.71 14.78 11.22
C TYR A 14 12.22 16.21 10.94
N THR A 15 12.73 17.16 11.72
CA THR A 15 12.56 18.59 11.46
C THR A 15 13.49 19.06 10.34
N GLU A 16 13.24 20.25 9.79
CA GLU A 16 14.08 20.82 8.72
C GLU A 16 15.51 21.06 9.19
N GLU A 17 15.70 21.57 10.41
CA GLU A 17 17.01 21.87 10.99
C GLU A 17 17.83 20.60 11.21
N GLU A 18 17.22 19.55 11.78
CA GLU A 18 17.86 18.24 11.96
C GLU A 18 18.25 17.63 10.62
N THR A 19 17.35 17.69 9.63
CA THR A 19 17.60 17.13 8.31
C THR A 19 18.70 17.89 7.57
N LYS A 20 18.76 19.21 7.75
CA LYS A 20 19.82 20.05 7.19
C LYS A 20 21.17 19.74 7.84
N ALA A 21 21.19 19.48 9.16
CA ALA A 21 22.39 19.04 9.86
C ALA A 21 22.87 17.67 9.36
N MET A 22 21.96 16.69 9.21
CA MET A 22 22.26 15.37 8.66
C MET A 22 22.76 15.43 7.21
N ALA A 23 22.18 16.32 6.38
CA ALA A 23 22.63 16.51 5.01
C ALA A 23 24.01 17.18 4.96
N ALA A 24 24.30 18.11 5.87
CA ALA A 24 25.58 18.81 5.90
C ALA A 24 26.75 17.92 6.37
N GLU A 25 26.47 16.80 7.04
CA GLU A 25 27.49 15.82 7.47
C GLU A 25 28.17 15.11 6.28
N ILE A 26 27.46 14.99 5.15
CA ILE A 26 28.00 14.34 3.96
C ILE A 26 28.65 15.36 3.02
N GLU A 27 29.77 14.95 2.42
CA GLU A 27 30.40 15.68 1.33
C GLU A 27 29.81 15.22 -0.01
N VAL A 28 29.34 16.19 -0.79
CA VAL A 28 28.77 15.97 -2.12
C VAL A 28 29.67 16.65 -3.14
N VAL A 29 30.10 15.89 -4.14
CA VAL A 29 30.82 16.43 -5.30
C VAL A 29 29.85 17.24 -6.14
N ASP A 30 30.18 18.50 -6.39
CA ASP A 30 29.43 19.40 -7.26
C ASP A 30 30.29 19.87 -8.44
N GLY A 31 29.64 20.49 -9.43
CA GLY A 31 30.15 20.73 -10.77
C GLY A 31 31.46 21.51 -10.90
N PRO A 32 31.92 21.72 -12.14
CA PRO A 32 33.16 22.44 -12.39
C PRO A 32 33.03 23.88 -11.91
N ASN A 33 33.99 24.32 -11.10
CA ASN A 33 34.16 25.73 -10.75
C ASN A 33 34.61 26.54 -11.99
N ASP A 34 34.86 27.84 -11.81
CA ASP A 34 35.31 28.74 -12.89
C ASP A 34 36.66 28.33 -13.51
N GLU A 35 37.40 27.43 -12.87
CA GLU A 35 38.67 26.87 -13.32
C GLU A 35 38.50 25.49 -14.01
N GLY A 36 37.27 24.96 -14.06
CA GLY A 36 36.94 23.67 -14.67
C GLY A 36 37.16 22.47 -13.76
N GLU A 37 37.45 22.68 -12.46
CA GLU A 37 37.68 21.63 -11.48
C GLU A 37 36.42 21.30 -10.67
N MET A 38 36.16 20.02 -10.43
CA MET A 38 35.07 19.57 -9.56
C MET A 38 35.44 19.84 -8.10
N PHE A 39 34.51 20.36 -7.30
CA PHE A 39 34.74 20.63 -5.88
C PHE A 39 33.77 19.84 -4.99
N THR A 40 34.13 19.65 -3.72
CA THR A 40 33.24 19.07 -2.71
C THR A 40 32.59 20.19 -1.90
N ARG A 41 31.32 19.99 -1.55
CA ARG A 41 30.58 20.88 -0.63
C ARG A 41 29.78 20.07 0.37
N PRO A 42 29.39 20.67 1.51
CA PRO A 42 28.41 20.05 2.39
C PRO A 42 27.09 19.80 1.65
N GLY A 43 26.44 18.68 1.97
CA GLY A 43 25.16 18.31 1.39
C GLY A 43 24.06 19.30 1.77
N LYS A 44 23.08 19.42 0.86
CA LYS A 44 21.88 20.25 1.03
C LYS A 44 20.63 19.37 1.04
N LEU A 45 19.50 19.91 1.51
CA LEU A 45 18.23 19.18 1.59
C LEU A 45 17.77 18.59 0.24
N SER A 46 18.09 19.23 -0.89
CA SER A 46 17.72 18.73 -2.20
C SER A 46 18.60 17.57 -2.69
N ASP A 47 19.74 17.30 -2.04
CA ASP A 47 20.62 16.22 -2.45
C ASP A 47 19.98 14.86 -2.12
N ARG A 48 20.32 13.86 -2.93
CA ARG A 48 19.91 12.47 -2.75
C ARG A 48 20.79 11.80 -1.70
N PHE A 49 20.30 10.69 -1.15
CA PHE A 49 21.15 9.88 -0.28
C PHE A 49 22.38 9.37 -1.04
N PRO A 50 23.55 9.36 -0.37
CA PRO A 50 24.80 8.95 -0.98
C PRO A 50 24.73 7.46 -1.36
N GLN A 51 25.37 7.11 -2.47
CA GLN A 51 25.53 5.70 -2.84
C GLN A 51 26.73 5.11 -2.07
N PRO A 52 26.59 3.89 -1.50
CA PRO A 52 27.67 3.25 -0.75
C PRO A 52 28.85 2.83 -1.64
N TYR A 53 28.62 2.69 -2.94
CA TYR A 53 29.63 2.30 -3.93
C TYR A 53 29.54 3.22 -5.15
N SER A 54 30.66 3.43 -5.83
CA SER A 54 30.74 4.29 -7.02
C SER A 54 30.05 3.69 -8.24
N ASN A 55 30.05 2.36 -8.36
CA ASN A 55 29.44 1.63 -9.46
C ASN A 55 29.08 0.19 -9.05
N GLU A 56 28.36 -0.50 -9.92
CA GLU A 56 27.92 -1.89 -9.71
C GLU A 56 29.10 -2.87 -9.55
N GLN A 57 30.19 -2.67 -10.29
CA GLN A 57 31.35 -3.56 -10.22
C GLN A 57 32.03 -3.51 -8.84
N ALA A 58 32.19 -2.30 -8.29
CA ALA A 58 32.71 -2.09 -6.94
C ALA A 58 31.78 -2.72 -5.88
N ALA A 59 30.46 -2.58 -6.06
CA ALA A 59 29.48 -3.19 -5.17
C ALA A 59 29.56 -4.72 -5.20
N ARG A 60 29.64 -5.33 -6.39
CA ARG A 60 29.80 -6.79 -6.53
C ARG A 60 31.12 -7.29 -5.98
N PHE A 61 32.21 -6.58 -6.23
CA PHE A 61 33.54 -6.95 -5.69
C PHE A 61 33.52 -6.96 -4.16
N ALA A 62 32.95 -5.93 -3.53
CA ALA A 62 32.84 -5.84 -2.08
C ALA A 62 31.91 -6.90 -1.46
N ASN A 63 30.93 -7.41 -2.22
CA ASN A 63 29.90 -8.34 -1.74
C ASN A 63 30.04 -9.76 -2.34
N GLY A 64 31.25 -10.18 -2.73
CA GLY A 64 31.52 -11.55 -3.17
C GLY A 64 30.80 -11.96 -4.47
N GLY A 65 30.60 -11.01 -5.38
CA GLY A 65 29.92 -11.18 -6.68
C GLY A 65 28.42 -10.83 -6.67
N ALA A 66 27.79 -10.75 -5.49
CA ALA A 66 26.39 -10.36 -5.35
C ALA A 66 26.24 -8.83 -5.45
N TYR A 67 25.20 -8.36 -6.15
CA TYR A 67 24.88 -6.94 -6.21
C TYR A 67 23.73 -6.62 -5.25
N PRO A 68 23.94 -5.78 -4.21
CA PRO A 68 22.86 -5.35 -3.34
C PRO A 68 21.88 -4.45 -4.14
N PRO A 69 20.59 -4.81 -4.23
CA PRO A 69 19.62 -4.02 -5.00
C PRO A 69 19.33 -2.68 -4.32
N ASP A 70 18.90 -1.69 -5.11
CA ASP A 70 18.46 -0.41 -4.54
C ASP A 70 17.15 -0.56 -3.75
N LEU A 71 17.17 -0.10 -2.50
CA LEU A 71 16.07 -0.30 -1.57
C LEU A 71 14.91 0.69 -1.74
N SER A 72 15.02 1.67 -2.64
CA SER A 72 14.01 2.73 -2.77
C SER A 72 12.62 2.21 -3.16
N LEU A 73 12.54 1.10 -3.92
CA LEU A 73 11.28 0.54 -4.44
C LEU A 73 11.13 -0.96 -4.19
N ILE A 74 11.97 -1.55 -3.34
CA ILE A 74 12.06 -3.01 -3.17
C ILE A 74 10.72 -3.64 -2.74
N THR A 75 9.91 -2.94 -1.94
CA THR A 75 8.61 -3.41 -1.48
C THR A 75 7.53 -3.38 -2.58
N LYS A 76 7.66 -2.48 -3.57
CA LYS A 76 6.71 -2.43 -4.71
C LYS A 76 6.88 -3.62 -5.63
N MET A 77 8.12 -4.05 -5.88
CA MET A 77 8.41 -5.19 -6.75
C MET A 77 7.68 -6.47 -6.30
N GLY A 78 7.68 -6.75 -5.00
CA GLY A 78 6.95 -7.90 -4.46
C GLY A 78 5.44 -7.79 -4.66
N LYS A 79 4.87 -6.62 -4.39
CA LYS A 79 3.43 -6.38 -4.56
C LYS A 79 2.99 -6.56 -6.01
N ASP A 80 3.74 -6.02 -6.96
CA ASP A 80 3.37 -6.04 -8.38
C ASP A 80 3.41 -7.47 -8.94
N VAL A 81 4.44 -8.24 -8.58
CA VAL A 81 4.56 -9.66 -8.96
C VAL A 81 3.42 -10.49 -8.36
N VAL A 82 3.14 -10.32 -7.07
CA VAL A 82 2.04 -11.07 -6.42
C VAL A 82 0.69 -10.69 -7.01
N THR A 83 0.48 -9.42 -7.33
CA THR A 83 -0.76 -8.95 -7.96
C THR A 83 -0.93 -9.55 -9.35
N PHE A 84 0.15 -9.58 -10.16
CA PHE A 84 0.15 -10.22 -11.46
C PHE A 84 -0.14 -11.73 -11.38
N LEU A 85 0.52 -12.46 -10.48
CA LEU A 85 0.29 -13.89 -10.30
C LEU A 85 -1.14 -14.19 -9.80
N SER A 86 -1.68 -13.35 -8.92
CA SER A 86 -3.06 -13.47 -8.44
C SER A 86 -4.07 -13.27 -9.57
N TRP A 87 -3.83 -12.27 -10.44
CA TRP A 87 -4.64 -12.06 -11.64
C TRP A 87 -4.52 -13.22 -12.64
N ALA A 88 -3.31 -13.73 -12.87
CA ALA A 88 -3.08 -14.87 -13.77
C ALA A 88 -3.74 -16.16 -13.25
N ALA A 89 -3.83 -16.33 -11.92
CA ALA A 89 -4.52 -17.45 -11.30
C ALA A 89 -6.05 -17.32 -11.33
N GLU A 90 -6.58 -16.09 -11.23
CA GLU A 90 -8.02 -15.80 -11.19
C GLU A 90 -8.40 -14.59 -12.09
N PRO A 91 -8.39 -14.76 -13.42
CA PRO A 91 -8.68 -13.66 -14.34
C PRO A 91 -10.13 -13.16 -14.27
N GLU A 92 -11.07 -14.02 -13.83
CA GLU A 92 -12.50 -13.72 -13.68
C GLU A 92 -12.86 -13.01 -12.36
N MET A 93 -11.86 -12.69 -11.52
CA MET A 93 -12.07 -12.15 -10.18
C MET A 93 -12.97 -10.90 -10.16
N GLU A 94 -12.81 -9.99 -11.13
CA GLU A 94 -13.60 -8.76 -11.22
C GLU A 94 -15.08 -9.05 -11.53
N GLU A 95 -15.34 -9.88 -12.54
CA GLU A 95 -16.72 -10.26 -12.92
C GLU A 95 -17.40 -11.04 -11.79
N ARG A 96 -16.66 -11.96 -11.15
CA ARG A 96 -17.14 -12.75 -10.02
C ARG A 96 -17.53 -11.86 -8.82
N LYS A 97 -16.69 -10.89 -8.48
CA LYS A 97 -16.97 -9.93 -7.39
C LYS A 97 -18.16 -9.02 -7.73
N LEU A 98 -18.24 -8.54 -8.98
CA LEU A 98 -19.36 -7.71 -9.43
C LEU A 98 -20.70 -8.46 -9.37
N MET A 99 -20.73 -9.69 -9.88
CA MET A 99 -21.92 -10.54 -9.82
C MET A 99 -22.26 -10.91 -8.38
N GLY A 100 -21.26 -11.22 -7.55
CA GLY A 100 -21.46 -11.47 -6.12
C GLY A 100 -22.14 -10.31 -5.41
N PHE A 101 -21.66 -9.08 -5.62
CA PHE A 101 -22.26 -7.88 -5.01
C PHE A 101 -23.72 -7.66 -5.47
N LYS A 102 -23.97 -7.78 -6.78
CA LYS A 102 -25.32 -7.65 -7.35
C LYS A 102 -26.29 -8.66 -6.73
N TRP A 103 -25.90 -9.93 -6.65
CA TRP A 103 -26.78 -10.98 -6.11
C TRP A 103 -26.97 -10.87 -4.61
N ILE A 104 -25.94 -10.53 -3.84
CA ILE A 104 -26.07 -10.29 -2.40
C ILE A 104 -27.11 -9.19 -2.14
N PHE A 105 -27.04 -8.09 -2.90
CA PHE A 105 -28.01 -7.00 -2.78
C PHE A 105 -29.43 -7.45 -3.11
N VAL A 106 -29.64 -8.13 -4.25
CA VAL A 106 -30.96 -8.63 -4.67
C VAL A 106 -31.54 -9.65 -3.68
N LEU A 107 -30.73 -10.61 -3.23
CA LEU A 107 -31.16 -11.64 -2.28
C LEU A 107 -31.49 -11.05 -0.91
N SER A 108 -30.78 -9.99 -0.48
CA SER A 108 -31.08 -9.30 0.78
C SER A 108 -32.45 -8.61 0.73
N LEU A 109 -32.77 -7.94 -0.38
CA LEU A 109 -34.10 -7.34 -0.57
C LEU A 109 -35.20 -8.40 -0.65
N ALA A 110 -34.96 -9.50 -1.37
CA ALA A 110 -35.89 -10.61 -1.46
C ALA A 110 -36.13 -11.26 -0.07
N LEU A 111 -35.09 -11.42 0.74
CA LEU A 111 -35.19 -11.94 2.10
C LEU A 111 -36.05 -11.02 2.99
N LEU A 112 -35.83 -9.70 2.94
CA LEU A 112 -36.64 -8.73 3.68
C LEU A 112 -38.12 -8.79 3.27
N GLN A 113 -38.39 -8.84 1.96
CA GLN A 113 -39.75 -8.96 1.44
C GLN A 113 -40.40 -10.28 1.87
N ALA A 114 -39.69 -11.41 1.78
CA ALA A 114 -40.18 -12.71 2.20
C ALA A 114 -40.47 -12.76 3.70
N ALA A 115 -39.59 -12.15 4.53
CA ALA A 115 -39.79 -12.05 5.96
C ALA A 115 -41.04 -11.20 6.30
N TYR A 116 -41.22 -10.07 5.62
CA TYR A 116 -42.42 -9.24 5.75
C TYR A 116 -43.68 -10.01 5.34
N TYR A 117 -43.68 -10.66 4.18
CA TYR A 117 -44.81 -11.43 3.69
C TYR A 117 -45.18 -12.58 4.64
N ARG A 118 -44.18 -13.30 5.15
CA ARG A 118 -44.38 -14.34 6.17
C ARG A 118 -45.03 -13.78 7.44
N ARG A 119 -44.55 -12.65 7.94
CA ARG A 119 -45.12 -11.98 9.12
C ARG A 119 -46.58 -11.58 8.89
N LEU A 120 -46.88 -11.01 7.72
CA LEU A 120 -48.23 -10.60 7.34
C LEU A 120 -49.20 -11.81 7.31
N LYS A 121 -48.83 -12.90 6.62
CA LYS A 121 -49.69 -14.09 6.50
C LYS A 121 -49.91 -14.81 7.81
N TRP A 122 -48.88 -14.89 8.66
CA TRP A 122 -49.00 -15.55 9.96
C TRP A 122 -49.65 -14.66 11.03
N SER A 123 -49.89 -13.38 10.75
CA SER A 123 -50.45 -12.44 11.72
C SER A 123 -51.80 -12.92 12.26
N VAL A 124 -52.70 -13.36 11.38
CA VAL A 124 -54.07 -13.80 11.76
C VAL A 124 -54.04 -14.99 12.72
N ILE A 125 -53.20 -15.99 12.44
CA ILE A 125 -53.08 -17.17 13.29
C ILE A 125 -52.39 -16.81 14.60
N LYS A 126 -51.40 -15.92 14.59
CA LYS A 126 -50.65 -15.54 15.78
C LYS A 126 -51.40 -14.58 16.71
N SER A 127 -52.33 -13.79 16.19
CA SER A 127 -53.12 -12.84 16.99
C SER A 127 -54.47 -13.38 17.42
N ARG A 128 -54.82 -14.63 17.08
CA ARG A 128 -56.11 -15.21 17.46
C ARG A 128 -56.17 -15.47 18.97
N LYS A 129 -57.29 -15.12 19.60
CA LYS A 129 -57.60 -15.51 20.98
C LYS A 129 -58.42 -16.80 20.93
N LEU A 130 -57.98 -17.82 21.66
CA LEU A 130 -58.68 -19.10 21.74
C LEU A 130 -59.34 -19.20 23.11
N VAL A 131 -60.65 -19.41 23.12
CA VAL A 131 -61.36 -19.87 24.32
C VAL A 131 -61.38 -21.39 24.21
N VAL A 132 -60.84 -22.06 25.22
CA VAL A 132 -60.77 -23.52 25.26
C VAL A 132 -61.71 -23.96 26.37
N ASP A 133 -62.79 -24.66 26.01
CA ASP A 133 -63.67 -25.30 26.99
C ASP A 133 -62.99 -26.57 27.49
N VAL A 134 -62.13 -26.39 28.48
CA VAL A 134 -61.55 -27.50 29.26
C VAL A 134 -62.15 -27.43 30.65
N VAL A 135 -62.76 -28.54 31.06
CA VAL A 135 -63.16 -28.78 32.44
C VAL A 135 -62.05 -29.62 33.05
N ASN A 136 -61.46 -29.13 34.14
CA ASN A 136 -60.34 -29.75 34.83
C ASN A 136 -60.81 -30.82 35.81
#